data_AF-A0A813H4U2-F1
#
_entry.id   AF-A0A813H4U2-F1
#
_cell.length_a   1.000
_cell.length_b   1.000
_cell.length_c   1.000
_cell.angle_alpha   90.00
_cell.angle_beta   90.00
_cell.angle_gamma   90.00
#
_symmetry.space_group_name_H-M   'P 1'
#
loop_
_entity.id
_entity.type
_entity.pdbx_description
1 polymer ?
#
loop_
_entity_poly.entity_id
_entity_poly.type
_entity_poly.pdbx_seq_one_letter_code
_entity_poly.pdbx_strand_id
1 'polypeptide(L)'
;GGIPVDSWCVTRADLIFLRAEIKKAIAKGEIKPTARDNFDVADHKFGPNMYTCCDQYFQPLTKKAGSMSWALMRHPEGLKCDVFITHCWIEGIFEFIDKAVNSWPAGKKGAYVCILSNPQNLDIAALIEVPRESPFAKCLDSATHMLVIPNRSTSIYSRLWCVYEAWLASTMGRIIVTATFPIWREMLPRVGLQLLCLAIALISCMVAPPDCESQTLIFPLFVGVLTKLAVIYKGPDRWWLPKYPLLMAGRVGQNSV
;
A
#
# COMPACT_ATOMS: atom_id res chain seq x y z
N GLY A 1 23.71 -23.48 9.13
CA GLY A 1 22.24 -23.59 9.07
C GLY A 1 21.72 -22.32 8.42
N GLY A 2 20.80 -22.43 7.46
CA GLY A 2 20.21 -21.26 6.80
C GLY A 2 19.23 -20.52 7.71
N ILE A 3 19.03 -19.22 7.48
CA ILE A 3 17.99 -18.43 8.17
C ILE A 3 16.61 -18.95 7.76
N PRO A 4 15.74 -19.32 8.70
CA PRO A 4 14.38 -19.78 8.39
C PRO A 4 13.60 -18.81 7.50
N VAL A 5 12.77 -19.34 6.59
CA VAL A 5 11.97 -18.52 5.66
C VAL A 5 11.03 -17.57 6.38
N ASP A 6 10.50 -17.99 7.52
CA ASP A 6 9.63 -17.18 8.39
C ASP A 6 10.36 -16.04 9.12
N SER A 7 11.68 -15.93 8.89
CA SER A 7 12.54 -14.85 9.36
C SER A 7 13.01 -13.93 8.23
N TRP A 8 12.47 -14.01 7.00
CA TRP A 8 12.85 -13.15 5.89
C TRP A 8 11.97 -11.89 5.82
N CYS A 9 11.86 -11.15 6.91
CA CYS A 9 10.93 -10.02 7.01
C CYS A 9 11.60 -8.66 6.97
N VAL A 10 10.78 -7.64 6.72
CA VAL A 10 11.16 -6.22 6.76
C VAL A 10 10.37 -5.50 7.85
N THR A 11 10.90 -4.41 8.37
CA THR A 11 10.19 -3.57 9.34
C THR A 11 9.41 -2.45 8.64
N ARG A 12 8.52 -1.79 9.39
CA ARG A 12 7.89 -0.54 8.97
C ARG A 12 8.92 0.53 8.59
N ALA A 13 10.03 0.61 9.32
CA ALA A 13 11.10 1.58 9.04
C ALA A 13 11.84 1.26 7.74
N ASP A 14 12.03 -0.03 7.42
CA ASP A 14 12.64 -0.44 6.16
C ASP A 14 11.81 -0.03 4.95
N LEU A 15 10.47 -0.10 5.03
CA LEU A 15 9.61 0.38 3.94
C LEU A 15 9.71 1.90 3.74
N ILE A 16 9.82 2.67 4.82
CA ILE A 16 10.02 4.13 4.75
C ILE A 16 11.37 4.44 4.09
N PHE A 17 12.43 3.74 4.53
CA PHE A 17 13.76 3.84 3.94
C PHE A 17 13.76 3.48 2.45
N LEU A 18 13.13 2.36 2.09
CA LEU A 18 13.01 1.88 0.72
C LEU A 18 12.35 2.93 -0.19
N ARG A 19 11.30 3.62 0.28
CA ARG A 19 10.67 4.69 -0.50
C ARG A 19 11.67 5.78 -0.88
N ALA A 20 12.50 6.22 0.07
CA ALA A 20 13.50 7.25 -0.17
C ALA A 20 14.56 6.77 -1.16
N GLU A 21 15.01 5.52 -1.03
CA GLU A 21 16.01 4.94 -1.92
C GLU A 21 15.51 4.76 -3.35
N ILE A 22 14.26 4.30 -3.54
CA ILE A 22 13.67 4.20 -4.88
C ILE A 22 13.53 5.59 -5.52
N LYS A 23 13.11 6.62 -4.77
CA LYS A 23 13.10 8.00 -5.27
C LYS A 23 14.48 8.47 -5.73
N LYS A 24 15.50 8.19 -4.93
CA LYS A 24 16.89 8.53 -5.26
C LYS A 24 17.38 7.78 -6.50
N ALA A 25 17.04 6.51 -6.64
CA ALA A 25 17.39 5.70 -7.81
C ALA A 25 16.70 6.23 -9.09
N ILE A 26 15.43 6.65 -9.02
CA ILE A 26 14.73 7.32 -10.13
C ILE A 26 15.43 8.65 -10.49
N ALA A 27 15.75 9.48 -9.50
CA ALA A 27 16.39 10.78 -9.72
C ALA A 27 17.78 10.67 -10.39
N LYS A 28 18.49 9.56 -10.13
CA LYS A 28 19.77 9.25 -10.79
C LYS A 28 19.62 8.56 -12.15
N GLY A 29 18.39 8.21 -12.55
CA GLY A 29 18.14 7.42 -13.75
C GLY A 29 18.59 5.96 -13.63
N GLU A 30 18.74 5.42 -12.42
CA GLU A 30 19.00 3.99 -12.20
C GLU A 30 17.71 3.17 -12.41
N ILE A 31 16.55 3.76 -12.07
CA ILE A 31 15.23 3.22 -12.39
C ILE A 31 14.57 4.10 -13.45
N LYS A 32 14.20 3.51 -14.58
CA LYS A 32 13.62 4.20 -15.74
C LYS A 32 12.30 3.56 -16.18
N PRO A 33 11.37 4.34 -16.77
CA PRO A 33 10.17 3.80 -17.38
C PRO A 33 10.50 2.74 -18.44
N THR A 34 9.62 1.75 -18.57
CA THR A 34 9.75 0.66 -19.55
C THR A 34 8.47 0.54 -20.37
N ALA A 35 8.49 -0.26 -21.45
CA ALA A 35 7.28 -0.54 -22.22
C ALA A 35 6.17 -1.22 -21.39
N ARG A 36 6.54 -2.02 -20.38
CA ARG A 36 5.59 -2.68 -19.44
C ARG A 36 5.12 -1.73 -18.33
N ASP A 37 5.87 -0.66 -18.07
CA ASP A 37 5.67 0.22 -16.93
C ASP A 37 6.12 1.65 -17.27
N ASN A 38 5.23 2.36 -17.98
CA ASN A 38 5.47 3.74 -18.39
C ASN A 38 5.09 4.72 -17.26
N PHE A 39 5.72 4.57 -16.08
CA PHE A 39 5.47 5.44 -14.94
C PHE A 39 6.04 6.84 -15.18
N ASP A 40 5.40 7.85 -14.60
CA ASP A 40 5.92 9.22 -14.62
C ASP A 40 7.03 9.36 -13.55
N VAL A 41 8.23 9.79 -13.96
CA VAL A 41 9.37 9.97 -13.07
C VAL A 41 9.14 11.08 -12.03
N ALA A 42 8.23 12.02 -12.31
CA ALA A 42 7.80 13.04 -11.37
C ALA A 42 6.68 12.56 -10.43
N ASP A 43 6.11 11.37 -10.65
CA ASP A 43 5.05 10.83 -9.80
C ASP A 43 5.61 10.44 -8.43
N HIS A 44 5.07 11.10 -7.40
CA HIS A 44 5.41 10.81 -6.00
C HIS A 44 4.34 9.98 -5.29
N LYS A 45 3.21 9.71 -5.94
CA LYS A 45 2.05 9.01 -5.38
C LYS A 45 2.09 7.51 -5.65
N PHE A 46 2.35 7.07 -6.89
CA PHE A 46 2.29 5.65 -7.25
C PHE A 46 3.67 5.08 -7.57
N GLY A 47 4.46 5.78 -8.40
CA GLY A 47 5.80 5.36 -8.78
C GLY A 47 5.83 4.12 -9.68
N PRO A 48 7.03 3.55 -9.94
CA PRO A 48 7.20 2.34 -10.74
C PRO A 48 6.50 1.15 -10.11
N ASN A 49 6.09 0.19 -10.93
CA ASN A 49 5.52 -1.05 -10.44
C ASN A 49 6.59 -2.01 -9.88
N MET A 50 6.12 -3.05 -9.17
CA MET A 50 7.00 -4.01 -8.50
C MET A 50 7.91 -4.74 -9.48
N TYR A 51 7.46 -5.04 -10.69
CA TYR A 51 8.32 -5.70 -11.66
C TYR A 51 9.51 -4.80 -12.05
N THR A 52 9.26 -3.52 -12.34
CA THR A 52 10.32 -2.54 -12.64
C THR A 52 11.29 -2.40 -11.48
N CYS A 53 10.79 -2.30 -10.25
CA CYS A 53 11.64 -2.25 -9.06
C CYS A 53 12.45 -3.55 -8.87
N CYS A 54 11.86 -4.71 -9.15
CA CYS A 54 12.56 -5.99 -9.07
C CYS A 54 13.74 -6.02 -10.04
N ASP A 55 13.46 -5.76 -11.33
CA ASP A 55 14.41 -5.90 -12.42
C ASP A 55 15.54 -4.85 -12.33
N GLN A 56 15.21 -3.60 -12.00
CA GLN A 56 16.15 -2.48 -12.09
C GLN A 56 16.81 -2.11 -10.75
N TYR A 57 16.22 -2.49 -9.61
CA TYR A 57 16.74 -2.13 -8.29
C TYR A 57 17.08 -3.34 -7.43
N PHE A 58 16.10 -4.21 -7.12
CA PHE A 58 16.32 -5.29 -6.16
C PHE A 58 17.27 -6.36 -6.69
N GLN A 59 17.07 -6.86 -7.91
CA GLN A 59 17.93 -7.90 -8.48
C GLN A 59 19.39 -7.43 -8.60
N PRO A 60 19.72 -6.27 -9.21
CA PRO A 60 21.10 -5.80 -9.28
C PRO A 60 21.74 -5.59 -7.90
N LEU A 61 20.98 -5.04 -6.94
CA LEU A 61 21.46 -4.78 -5.59
C LEU A 61 21.76 -6.09 -4.84
N THR A 62 20.80 -7.00 -4.82
CA THR A 62 20.92 -8.28 -4.08
C THR A 62 21.92 -9.22 -4.73
N LYS A 63 22.09 -9.19 -6.07
CA LYS A 63 23.11 -9.98 -6.77
C LYS A 63 24.52 -9.62 -6.32
N LYS A 64 24.81 -8.33 -6.13
CA LYS A 64 26.10 -7.84 -5.59
C LYS A 64 26.32 -8.28 -4.14
N ALA A 65 25.25 -8.54 -3.39
CA ALA A 65 25.28 -9.04 -2.02
C ALA A 65 25.19 -10.58 -1.92
N GLY A 66 25.53 -11.31 -2.98
CA GLY A 66 25.51 -12.78 -2.96
C GLY A 66 24.14 -13.41 -3.19
N SER A 67 23.21 -12.69 -3.84
CA SER A 67 21.88 -13.17 -4.25
C SER A 67 20.92 -13.55 -3.10
N MET A 68 21.17 -13.05 -1.89
CA MET A 68 20.22 -13.13 -0.79
C MET A 68 19.00 -12.22 -1.01
N SER A 69 17.93 -12.38 -0.23
CA SER A 69 16.80 -11.45 -0.31
C SER A 69 17.14 -10.08 0.26
N TRP A 70 16.41 -9.04 -0.16
CA TRP A 70 16.61 -7.70 0.37
C TRP A 70 16.31 -7.65 1.88
N ALA A 71 15.32 -8.40 2.35
CA ALA A 71 15.03 -8.57 3.77
C ALA A 71 16.25 -9.08 4.55
N LEU A 72 16.96 -10.09 4.05
CA LEU A 72 18.18 -10.62 4.70
C LEU A 72 19.37 -9.66 4.59
N MET A 73 19.45 -8.82 3.56
CA MET A 73 20.44 -7.74 3.53
C MET A 73 20.22 -6.72 4.66
N ARG A 74 18.96 -6.48 5.03
CA ARG A 74 18.58 -5.56 6.12
C ARG A 74 18.70 -6.20 7.50
N HIS A 75 18.37 -7.49 7.59
CA HIS A 75 18.34 -8.27 8.83
C HIS A 75 19.09 -9.59 8.62
N PRO A 76 20.45 -9.59 8.68
CA PRO A 76 21.25 -10.78 8.40
C PRO A 76 20.98 -11.95 9.35
N GLU A 77 20.59 -11.66 10.59
CA GLU A 77 20.20 -12.66 11.60
C GLU A 77 18.74 -13.15 11.43
N GLY A 78 18.00 -12.55 10.50
CA GLY A 78 16.58 -12.78 10.29
C GLY A 78 15.69 -11.92 11.21
N LEU A 79 14.48 -11.68 10.73
CA LEU A 79 13.41 -10.96 11.42
C LEU A 79 12.12 -11.77 11.33
N LYS A 80 11.56 -12.17 12.48
CA LYS A 80 10.34 -13.00 12.52
C LYS A 80 9.14 -12.33 11.87
N CYS A 81 8.34 -13.15 11.19
CA CYS A 81 7.10 -12.72 10.54
C CYS A 81 5.97 -12.53 11.54
N ASP A 82 5.52 -11.28 11.70
CA ASP A 82 4.31 -10.94 12.43
C ASP A 82 3.11 -10.73 11.51
N VAL A 83 3.38 -10.18 10.32
CA VAL A 83 2.42 -9.73 9.31
C VAL A 83 2.79 -10.31 7.95
N PHE A 84 1.87 -11.00 7.31
CA PHE A 84 2.00 -11.38 5.92
C PHE A 84 1.34 -10.32 5.03
N ILE A 85 2.06 -9.73 4.08
CA ILE A 85 1.48 -8.73 3.18
C ILE A 85 1.22 -9.35 1.80
N THR A 86 -0.05 -9.50 1.44
CA THR A 86 -0.43 -9.84 0.05
C THR A 86 -0.58 -8.58 -0.76
N HIS A 87 -0.05 -8.61 -1.98
CA HIS A 87 0.00 -7.45 -2.85
C HIS A 87 0.16 -7.85 -4.32
N CYS A 88 -0.11 -6.93 -5.24
CA CYS A 88 -0.01 -7.21 -6.67
C CYS A 88 1.27 -6.66 -7.28
N TRP A 89 1.93 -7.40 -8.17
CA TRP A 89 3.16 -6.93 -8.80
C TRP A 89 2.98 -5.74 -9.78
N ILE A 90 1.77 -5.50 -10.27
CA ILE A 90 1.48 -4.36 -11.17
C ILE A 90 1.14 -3.06 -10.39
N GLU A 91 1.12 -3.11 -9.06
CA GLU A 91 0.90 -1.91 -8.26
C GLU A 91 2.15 -1.05 -8.19
N GLY A 92 1.96 0.26 -8.01
CA GLY A 92 3.07 1.19 -7.81
C GLY A 92 3.70 1.03 -6.42
N ILE A 93 5.03 0.97 -6.35
CA ILE A 93 5.79 0.79 -5.10
C ILE A 93 5.53 1.90 -4.08
N PHE A 94 5.26 3.13 -4.51
CA PHE A 94 4.96 4.24 -3.60
C PHE A 94 3.55 4.10 -3.01
N GLU A 95 2.59 3.67 -3.81
CA GLU A 95 1.24 3.37 -3.34
C GLU A 95 1.26 2.22 -2.32
N PHE A 96 1.98 1.14 -2.64
CA PHE A 96 2.18 0.01 -1.75
C PHE A 96 2.76 0.43 -0.41
N ILE A 97 3.90 1.14 -0.42
CA ILE A 97 4.58 1.55 0.81
C ILE A 97 3.69 2.45 1.67
N ASP A 98 3.03 3.45 1.06
CA ASP A 98 2.19 4.39 1.81
C ASP A 98 1.02 3.67 2.49
N LYS A 99 0.39 2.70 1.82
CA LYS A 99 -0.69 1.88 2.39
C LYS A 99 -0.18 0.96 3.49
N ALA A 100 0.92 0.24 3.24
CA ALA A 100 1.50 -0.69 4.20
C ALA A 100 1.95 0.02 5.48
N VAL A 101 2.63 1.17 5.36
CA VAL A 101 3.11 1.96 6.51
C VAL A 101 1.95 2.58 7.30
N ASN A 102 0.89 3.02 6.61
CA ASN A 102 -0.30 3.60 7.23
C ASN A 102 -1.13 2.56 7.97
N SER A 103 -1.29 1.37 7.38
CA SER A 103 -2.15 0.29 7.92
C SER A 103 -1.36 -0.77 8.67
N TRP A 104 -0.15 -0.43 9.11
CA TRP A 104 0.72 -1.36 9.84
C TRP A 104 0.06 -1.76 11.18
N PRO A 105 -0.20 -3.06 11.43
CA PRO A 105 -0.87 -3.48 12.66
C PRO A 105 -0.07 -3.11 13.92
N ALA A 106 -0.78 -2.62 14.93
CA ALA A 106 -0.17 -2.18 16.19
C ALA A 106 0.61 -3.32 16.87
N GLY A 107 1.79 -3.00 17.38
CA GLY A 107 2.66 -3.94 18.09
C GLY A 107 3.40 -4.96 17.22
N LYS A 108 3.21 -4.95 15.89
CA LYS A 108 3.90 -5.87 14.97
C LYS A 108 5.20 -5.28 14.47
N LYS A 109 6.24 -6.11 14.33
CA LYS A 109 7.62 -5.68 14.02
C LYS A 109 8.03 -6.07 12.60
N GLY A 110 7.82 -7.33 12.23
CA GLY A 110 8.26 -7.88 10.95
C GLY A 110 7.10 -8.18 9.99
N ALA A 111 7.26 -7.79 8.74
CA ALA A 111 6.37 -8.16 7.67
C ALA A 111 7.06 -8.95 6.56
N TYR A 112 6.43 -10.02 6.12
CA TYR A 112 6.82 -10.71 4.89
C TYR A 112 6.18 -10.01 3.68
N VAL A 113 7.00 -9.65 2.70
CA VAL A 113 6.58 -9.00 1.45
C VAL A 113 7.32 -9.70 0.30
N CYS A 114 6.61 -10.37 -0.60
CA CYS A 114 7.24 -11.35 -1.49
C CYS A 114 8.40 -10.80 -2.34
N ILE A 115 8.30 -9.57 -2.86
CA ILE A 115 9.38 -8.92 -3.63
C ILE A 115 10.63 -8.59 -2.78
N LEU A 116 10.46 -8.37 -1.47
CA LEU A 116 11.55 -8.01 -0.56
C LEU A 116 12.13 -9.23 0.16
N SER A 117 11.27 -10.18 0.48
CA SER A 117 11.55 -11.34 1.33
C SER A 117 12.15 -12.50 0.56
N ASN A 118 11.74 -12.72 -0.69
CA ASN A 118 12.30 -13.81 -1.50
C ASN A 118 13.60 -13.37 -2.19
N PRO A 119 14.54 -14.30 -2.38
CA PRO A 119 15.77 -14.05 -3.15
C PRO A 119 15.45 -13.95 -4.65
N GLN A 120 15.24 -12.72 -5.15
CA GLN A 120 14.76 -12.44 -6.51
C GLN A 120 15.71 -12.87 -7.64
N ASN A 121 16.96 -13.22 -7.31
CA ASN A 121 17.96 -13.72 -8.26
C ASN A 121 17.98 -15.27 -8.36
N LEU A 122 17.22 -15.96 -7.52
CA LEU A 122 17.10 -17.42 -7.58
C LEU A 122 15.88 -17.84 -8.40
N ASP A 123 15.79 -19.13 -8.69
CA ASP A 123 14.63 -19.70 -9.35
C ASP A 123 13.42 -19.67 -8.42
N ILE A 124 12.60 -18.62 -8.56
CA ILE A 124 11.36 -18.45 -7.81
C ILE A 124 10.35 -19.54 -8.18
N ALA A 125 10.38 -20.10 -9.39
CA ALA A 125 9.43 -21.13 -9.81
C ALA A 125 9.62 -22.41 -8.98
N ALA A 126 10.87 -22.79 -8.73
CA ALA A 126 11.19 -23.90 -7.83
C ALA A 126 10.71 -23.64 -6.38
N LEU A 127 10.73 -22.39 -5.90
CA LEU A 127 10.25 -22.04 -4.56
C LEU A 127 8.73 -22.15 -4.39
N ILE A 128 7.97 -22.17 -5.49
CA ILE A 128 6.49 -22.17 -5.48
C ILE A 128 5.87 -23.40 -6.11
N GLU A 129 6.68 -24.39 -6.51
CA GLU A 129 6.22 -25.61 -7.16
C GLU A 129 5.15 -26.33 -6.34
N VAL A 130 5.33 -26.40 -5.02
CA VAL A 130 4.34 -26.92 -4.07
C VAL A 130 3.79 -25.76 -3.24
N PRO A 131 2.61 -25.19 -3.57
CA PRO A 131 2.11 -23.96 -2.96
C PRO A 131 2.05 -23.96 -1.43
N ARG A 132 1.75 -25.11 -0.80
CA ARG A 132 1.71 -25.28 0.66
C ARG A 132 3.08 -25.34 1.33
N GLU A 133 4.12 -25.72 0.58
CA GLU A 133 5.50 -25.79 1.10
C GLU A 133 6.33 -24.56 0.75
N SER A 134 5.74 -23.68 -0.07
CA SER A 134 6.35 -22.44 -0.50
C SER A 134 6.70 -21.52 0.69
N PRO A 135 7.67 -20.60 0.52
CA PRO A 135 7.98 -19.59 1.53
C PRO A 135 6.73 -18.79 1.96
N PHE A 136 5.80 -18.55 1.03
CA PHE A 136 4.55 -17.84 1.27
C PHE A 136 3.71 -18.53 2.36
N ALA A 137 3.45 -19.84 2.20
CA ALA A 137 2.65 -20.60 3.12
C ALA A 137 3.32 -20.71 4.50
N LYS A 138 4.64 -20.94 4.53
CA LYS A 138 5.42 -21.03 5.78
C LYS A 138 5.45 -19.70 6.55
N CYS A 139 5.62 -18.57 5.86
CA CYS A 139 5.58 -17.25 6.48
C CYS A 139 4.17 -16.84 6.91
N LEU A 140 3.14 -17.25 6.17
CA LEU A 140 1.76 -16.97 6.54
C LEU A 140 1.33 -17.79 7.77
N ASP A 141 1.85 -19.01 7.91
CA ASP A 141 1.59 -19.86 9.07
C ASP A 141 2.22 -19.32 10.37
N SER A 142 3.35 -18.63 10.29
CA SER A 142 3.94 -17.96 11.45
C SER A 142 3.32 -16.59 11.73
N ALA A 143 2.78 -15.91 10.71
CA ALA A 143 2.15 -14.60 10.87
C ALA A 143 0.88 -14.67 11.72
N THR A 144 0.59 -13.60 12.45
CA THR A 144 -0.69 -13.44 13.17
C THR A 144 -1.71 -12.64 12.36
N HIS A 145 -1.23 -11.81 11.44
CA HIS A 145 -2.03 -10.92 10.63
C HIS A 145 -1.69 -11.09 9.16
N MET A 146 -2.69 -10.90 8.32
CA MET A 146 -2.53 -10.69 6.89
C MET A 146 -2.97 -9.26 6.56
N LEU A 147 -2.10 -8.51 5.90
CA LEU A 147 -2.43 -7.19 5.39
C LEU A 147 -2.60 -7.27 3.86
N VAL A 148 -3.82 -7.00 3.39
CA VAL A 148 -4.17 -6.98 1.96
C VAL A 148 -3.94 -5.58 1.42
N ILE A 149 -3.08 -5.43 0.42
CA ILE A 149 -2.82 -4.13 -0.22
C ILE A 149 -3.63 -4.00 -1.52
N PRO A 150 -4.79 -3.33 -1.51
CA PRO A 150 -5.46 -2.98 -2.75
C PRO A 150 -4.60 -1.97 -3.52
N ASN A 151 -4.76 -1.90 -4.84
CA ASN A 151 -4.08 -0.93 -5.69
C ASN A 151 -5.02 -0.40 -6.78
N ARG A 152 -4.61 0.66 -7.47
CA ARG A 152 -5.43 1.26 -8.55
C ARG A 152 -5.39 0.47 -9.87
N SER A 153 -4.34 -0.33 -10.09
CA SER A 153 -4.04 -0.92 -11.39
C SER A 153 -4.90 -2.15 -11.68
N THR A 154 -5.20 -2.95 -10.66
CA THR A 154 -6.04 -4.14 -10.78
C THR A 154 -6.66 -4.52 -9.44
N SER A 155 -7.78 -5.23 -9.49
CA SER A 155 -8.27 -5.97 -8.32
C SER A 155 -7.22 -6.96 -7.86
N ILE A 156 -6.93 -7.00 -6.56
CA ILE A 156 -6.04 -8.01 -5.99
C ILE A 156 -6.64 -9.42 -6.11
N TYR A 157 -7.97 -9.53 -6.13
CA TYR A 157 -8.69 -10.79 -6.25
C TYR A 157 -8.73 -11.35 -7.68
N SER A 158 -8.19 -10.63 -8.67
CA SER A 158 -7.94 -11.20 -10.01
C SER A 158 -6.57 -11.89 -10.09
N ARG A 159 -5.77 -11.86 -9.02
CA ARG A 159 -4.43 -12.45 -8.98
C ARG A 159 -4.46 -13.76 -8.22
N LEU A 160 -4.18 -14.86 -8.92
CA LEU A 160 -4.26 -16.23 -8.39
C LEU A 160 -3.55 -16.39 -7.05
N TRP A 161 -2.29 -15.94 -6.95
CA TRP A 161 -1.51 -16.01 -5.70
C TRP A 161 -2.12 -15.21 -4.56
N CYS A 162 -2.61 -13.99 -4.81
CA CYS A 162 -3.22 -13.18 -3.76
C CYS A 162 -4.54 -13.80 -3.24
N VAL A 163 -5.33 -14.42 -4.13
CA VAL A 163 -6.54 -15.16 -3.73
C VAL A 163 -6.17 -16.39 -2.91
N TYR A 164 -5.15 -17.15 -3.35
CA TYR A 164 -4.67 -18.32 -2.63
C TYR A 164 -4.14 -17.95 -1.23
N GLU A 165 -3.33 -16.89 -1.12
CA GLU A 165 -2.84 -16.37 0.17
C GLU A 165 -3.99 -15.96 1.09
N ALA A 166 -5.01 -15.26 0.56
CA ALA A 166 -6.16 -14.83 1.34
C ALA A 166 -7.02 -16.01 1.82
N TRP A 167 -7.22 -17.01 0.95
CA TRP A 167 -7.87 -18.25 1.31
C TRP A 167 -7.09 -18.99 2.40
N LEU A 168 -5.77 -19.13 2.25
CA LEU A 168 -4.92 -19.81 3.21
C LEU A 168 -4.95 -19.12 4.58
N ALA A 169 -4.84 -17.79 4.60
CA ALA A 169 -4.95 -16.99 5.83
C ALA A 169 -6.29 -17.19 6.52
N SER A 170 -7.38 -17.21 5.74
CA SER A 170 -8.73 -17.45 6.26
C SER A 170 -8.86 -18.85 6.87
N THR A 171 -8.36 -19.88 6.20
CA THR A 171 -8.39 -21.27 6.72
C THR A 171 -7.55 -21.46 7.97
N MET A 172 -6.46 -20.70 8.12
CA MET A 172 -5.58 -20.72 9.28
C MET A 172 -6.06 -19.81 10.43
N GLY A 173 -7.20 -19.12 10.27
CA GLY A 173 -7.73 -18.22 11.30
C GLY A 173 -6.88 -16.96 11.53
N ARG A 174 -6.14 -16.48 10.52
CA ARG A 174 -5.35 -15.25 10.61
C ARG A 174 -6.26 -14.02 10.55
N ILE A 175 -5.85 -12.93 11.21
CA ILE A 175 -6.58 -11.66 11.15
C ILE A 175 -6.29 -11.00 9.81
N ILE A 176 -7.30 -10.90 8.94
CA ILE A 176 -7.17 -10.28 7.61
C ILE A 176 -7.65 -8.82 7.68
N VAL A 177 -6.77 -7.88 7.34
CA VAL A 177 -7.06 -6.45 7.30
C VAL A 177 -6.78 -5.91 5.90
N THR A 178 -7.61 -5.01 5.40
CA THR A 178 -7.37 -4.31 4.13
C THR A 178 -6.70 -2.98 4.39
N ALA A 179 -5.58 -2.72 3.73
CA ALA A 179 -4.84 -1.48 3.90
C ALA A 179 -5.55 -0.29 3.24
N THR A 180 -5.37 0.87 3.86
CA THR A 180 -5.93 2.16 3.45
C THR A 180 -4.83 3.18 3.20
N PHE A 181 -5.08 4.12 2.30
CA PHE A 181 -4.19 5.27 2.11
C PHE A 181 -4.22 6.19 3.34
N PRO A 182 -3.11 6.88 3.67
CA PRO A 182 -3.09 7.89 4.71
C PRO A 182 -3.95 9.11 4.33
N ILE A 183 -5.18 9.15 4.83
CA ILE A 183 -6.16 10.21 4.55
C ILE A 183 -5.62 11.59 4.94
N TRP A 184 -4.82 11.69 6.01
CA TRP A 184 -4.28 12.96 6.48
C TRP A 184 -3.44 13.72 5.44
N ARG A 185 -2.81 13.02 4.47
CA ARG A 185 -1.95 13.67 3.47
C ARG A 185 -2.79 14.46 2.48
N GLU A 186 -4.00 14.01 2.22
CA GLU A 186 -4.94 14.74 1.37
C GLU A 186 -5.77 15.74 2.17
N MET A 187 -6.05 15.46 3.45
CA MET A 187 -6.83 16.37 4.29
C MET A 187 -6.04 17.60 4.73
N LEU A 188 -4.78 17.46 5.15
CA LEU A 188 -4.04 18.56 5.78
C LEU A 188 -3.89 19.80 4.88
N PRO A 189 -3.53 19.70 3.59
CA PRO A 189 -3.48 20.87 2.71
C PRO A 189 -4.86 21.50 2.49
N ARG A 190 -5.91 20.67 2.42
CA ARG A 190 -7.29 21.15 2.22
C ARG A 190 -7.81 21.89 3.44
N VAL A 191 -7.61 21.33 4.63
CA VAL A 191 -7.95 21.96 5.91
C VAL A 191 -7.11 23.21 6.13
N GLY A 192 -5.80 23.15 5.87
CA GLY A 192 -4.91 24.31 5.96
C GLY A 192 -5.34 25.46 5.06
N LEU A 193 -5.69 25.17 3.80
CA LEU A 193 -6.22 26.16 2.87
C LEU A 193 -7.57 26.74 3.34
N GLN A 194 -8.47 25.89 3.85
CA GLN A 194 -9.75 26.34 4.40
C GLN A 194 -9.56 27.27 5.60
N LEU A 195 -8.68 26.92 6.54
CA LEU A 195 -8.36 27.76 7.70
C LEU A 195 -7.71 29.08 7.28
N LEU A 196 -6.84 29.07 6.26
CA LEU A 196 -6.25 30.28 5.71
C LEU A 196 -7.30 31.20 5.06
N CYS A 197 -8.22 30.65 4.26
CA CYS A 197 -9.32 31.42 3.66
C CYS A 197 -10.24 32.01 4.74
N LEU A 198 -10.53 31.25 5.80
CA LEU A 198 -11.27 31.74 6.98
C LEU A 198 -10.55 32.90 7.66
N ALA A 199 -9.25 32.78 7.90
CA ALA A 199 -8.46 33.84 8.52
C ALA A 199 -8.45 35.12 7.67
N ILE A 200 -8.24 35.02 6.35
CA ILE A 200 -8.25 36.16 5.43
C ILE A 200 -9.62 36.85 5.43
N ALA A 201 -10.71 36.08 5.41
CA ALA A 201 -12.06 36.62 5.46
C ALA A 201 -12.33 37.37 6.77
N LEU A 202 -11.94 36.79 7.91
CA LEU A 202 -12.09 37.42 9.22
C LEU A 202 -11.29 38.73 9.31
N ILE A 203 -10.02 38.72 8.87
CA ILE A 203 -9.19 39.93 8.83
C ILE A 203 -9.82 41.00 7.93
N SER A 204 -10.33 40.61 6.76
CA SER A 204 -11.00 41.54 5.84
C SER A 204 -12.24 42.18 6.48
N CYS A 205 -13.04 41.39 7.22
CA CYS A 205 -14.19 41.92 7.96
C CYS A 205 -13.78 42.88 9.10
N MET A 206 -12.64 42.66 9.75
CA MET A 206 -12.15 43.52 10.84
C MET A 206 -11.53 44.83 10.34
N VAL A 207 -10.97 44.85 9.14
CA VAL A 207 -10.30 46.03 8.54
C VAL A 207 -11.27 46.87 7.71
N ALA A 208 -12.39 46.30 7.25
CA ALA A 208 -13.37 47.03 6.46
C ALA A 208 -14.03 48.16 7.28
N PRO A 209 -14.08 49.41 6.76
CA PRO A 209 -14.78 50.50 7.44
C PRO A 209 -16.27 50.16 7.60
N PRO A 210 -16.91 50.58 8.71
CA PRO A 210 -18.28 50.20 9.07
C PRO A 210 -19.34 50.63 8.04
N ASP A 211 -19.00 51.59 7.17
CA ASP A 211 -19.93 52.22 6.22
C ASP A 211 -19.95 51.52 4.86
N CYS A 212 -19.19 50.43 4.69
CA CYS A 212 -18.96 49.82 3.39
C CYS A 212 -20.08 48.83 3.03
N GLU A 213 -20.95 49.19 2.08
CA GLU A 213 -21.98 48.31 1.47
C GLU A 213 -21.43 46.98 0.92
N SER A 214 -20.11 46.85 0.79
CA SER A 214 -19.46 45.59 0.37
C SER A 214 -19.49 44.48 1.43
N GLN A 215 -19.80 44.76 2.71
CA GLN A 215 -19.87 43.72 3.75
C GLN A 215 -20.98 42.69 3.50
N THR A 216 -22.08 43.09 2.86
CA THR A 216 -23.22 42.20 2.51
C THR A 216 -22.92 41.23 1.36
N LEU A 217 -21.92 41.52 0.51
CA LEU A 217 -21.53 40.67 -0.63
C LEU A 217 -20.46 39.63 -0.26
N ILE A 218 -19.62 39.91 0.73
CA ILE A 218 -18.51 39.03 1.14
C ILE A 218 -19.04 37.76 1.83
N PHE A 219 -20.10 37.88 2.63
CA PHE A 219 -20.67 36.77 3.39
C PHE A 219 -21.24 35.61 2.53
N PRO A 220 -22.10 35.85 1.51
CA PRO A 220 -22.66 34.77 0.68
C PRO A 220 -21.63 34.09 -0.23
N LEU A 221 -20.61 34.82 -0.69
CA LEU A 221 -19.49 34.23 -1.44
C LEU A 221 -18.70 33.24 -0.58
N PHE A 222 -18.54 33.56 0.71
CA PHE A 222 -17.87 32.71 1.68
C PHE A 222 -18.67 31.45 2.01
N VAL A 223 -19.99 31.59 2.22
CA VAL A 223 -20.90 30.44 2.41
C VAL A 223 -20.91 29.53 1.18
N GLY A 224 -20.87 30.10 -0.03
CA GLY A 224 -20.80 29.36 -1.29
C GLY A 224 -19.52 28.55 -1.48
N VAL A 225 -18.37 29.09 -1.06
CA VAL A 225 -17.08 28.37 -1.08
C VAL A 225 -17.08 27.23 -0.06
N LEU A 226 -17.54 27.48 1.17
CA LEU A 226 -17.62 26.45 2.21
C LEU A 226 -18.58 25.31 1.84
N THR A 227 -19.74 25.63 1.26
CA THR A 227 -20.72 24.61 0.82
C THR A 227 -20.20 23.79 -0.37
N LYS A 228 -19.56 24.40 -1.37
CA LYS A 228 -18.94 23.65 -2.48
C LYS A 228 -17.81 22.72 -2.00
N LEU A 229 -17.02 23.17 -1.03
CA LEU A 229 -15.98 22.33 -0.42
C LEU A 229 -16.56 21.19 0.44
N ALA A 230 -17.69 21.41 1.13
CA ALA A 230 -18.40 20.36 1.86
C ALA A 230 -19.04 19.31 0.92
N VAL A 231 -19.47 19.71 -0.28
CA VAL A 231 -19.94 18.77 -1.32
C VAL A 231 -18.78 17.94 -1.89
N ILE A 232 -17.60 18.53 -2.08
CA ILE A 232 -16.38 17.79 -2.45
C ILE A 232 -15.96 16.77 -1.36
N TYR A 233 -16.34 17.03 -0.10
CA TYR A 233 -16.11 16.11 1.02
C TYR A 233 -17.03 14.87 0.99
N LYS A 234 -18.19 14.94 0.34
CA LYS A 234 -18.94 13.75 -0.08
C LYS A 234 -18.29 13.21 -1.36
N GLY A 235 -17.14 12.55 -1.20
CA GLY A 235 -16.29 12.10 -2.30
C GLY A 235 -17.04 11.32 -3.40
N PRO A 236 -16.57 11.36 -4.66
CA PRO A 236 -17.28 10.76 -5.80
C PRO A 236 -17.47 9.23 -5.76
N ASP A 237 -16.81 8.48 -4.87
CA ASP A 237 -16.65 7.04 -5.08
C ASP A 237 -17.24 6.16 -3.97
N ARG A 238 -18.57 5.97 -4.05
CA ARG A 238 -19.27 4.73 -3.66
C ARG A 238 -19.12 3.62 -4.72
N TRP A 239 -17.96 3.49 -5.36
CA TRP A 239 -17.76 2.55 -6.48
C TRP A 239 -17.06 1.22 -6.11
N TRP A 240 -16.92 0.88 -4.83
CA TRP A 240 -16.30 -0.38 -4.40
C TRP A 240 -17.24 -1.43 -3.81
N LEU A 241 -18.56 -1.33 -4.02
CA LEU A 241 -19.41 -2.51 -3.91
C LEU A 241 -19.50 -3.16 -5.29
N PRO A 242 -18.91 -4.33 -5.51
CA PRO A 242 -19.17 -5.05 -6.74
C PRO A 242 -20.66 -5.42 -6.76
N LYS A 243 -21.33 -5.07 -7.85
CA LYS A 243 -22.68 -5.56 -8.19
C LYS A 243 -22.58 -7.05 -8.57
N TYR A 244 -22.21 -7.91 -7.63
CA TYR A 244 -22.46 -9.34 -7.78
C TYR A 244 -23.70 -9.67 -6.94
N PRO A 245 -24.74 -10.30 -7.51
CA PRO A 245 -25.80 -10.86 -6.70
C PRO A 245 -25.20 -11.89 -5.75
N LEU A 246 -25.53 -11.80 -4.47
CA LEU A 246 -25.30 -12.87 -3.49
C LEU A 246 -25.94 -14.16 -4.04
N LEU A 247 -25.13 -15.03 -4.64
CA LEU A 247 -25.45 -16.41 -4.91
C LEU A 247 -24.44 -17.28 -4.15
N MET A 248 -24.61 -17.33 -2.83
CA MET A 248 -24.10 -18.42 -1.99
C MET A 248 -25.06 -18.64 -0.82
N ALA A 249 -26.20 -19.24 -1.14
CA ALA A 249 -26.97 -20.07 -0.22
C ALA A 249 -26.93 -21.51 -0.76
N GLY A 250 -25.75 -22.12 -0.68
CA GLY A 250 -25.57 -23.57 -0.91
C GLY A 250 -25.69 -24.29 0.42
N ARG A 251 -26.77 -25.07 0.57
CA ARG A 251 -27.11 -25.85 1.76
C ARG A 251 -25.96 -26.77 2.20
N VAL A 252 -25.79 -26.82 3.52
CA VAL A 252 -25.20 -27.95 4.24
C VAL A 252 -26.00 -29.20 3.88
N GLY A 253 -25.37 -30.09 3.12
CA GLY A 253 -25.84 -31.46 2.91
C GLY A 253 -25.08 -32.38 3.86
N GLN A 254 -25.75 -32.82 4.93
CA GLN A 254 -25.43 -34.05 5.63
C GLN A 254 -25.52 -35.23 4.64
N ASN A 255 -24.55 -36.15 4.71
CA ASN A 255 -24.62 -37.59 4.40
C ASN A 255 -23.23 -38.13 4.83
N SER A 256 -22.96 -38.89 5.88
CA SER A 256 -23.48 -40.21 6.30
C SER A 256 -23.56 -41.23 5.16
N VAL A 257 -22.41 -41.82 4.81
CA VAL A 257 -22.10 -43.28 4.83
C VAL A 257 -20.60 -43.43 5.09
#